data_AF-A0A2N6AA32-F1
#
_entry.id   AF-A0A2N6AA32-F1
#
_cell.length_a   1.000
_cell.length_b   1.000
_cell.length_c   1.000
_cell.angle_alpha   90.00
_cell.angle_beta   90.00
_cell.angle_gamma   90.00
#
_symmetry.space_group_name_H-M   'P 1'
#
loop_
_entity.id
_entity.type
_entity.pdbx_description
1 polymer ?
#
loop_
_entity_poly.entity_id
_entity_poly.type
_entity_poly.pdbx_seq_one_letter_code
_entity_poly.pdbx_strand_id
1 'polypeptide(L)'
;MESKFLMLGDLNSYCISFGLSNYVWGVVVNWDNFSKITVGKQFVRSVDSISANTAEGFGRYNKKDKIKFYRYSFGSVKESLDWNQKAFSRNLINKQAHSHIYHELDKMPKRDKFIN
;
A
#
# COMPACT_ATOMS: atom_id res chain seq x y z
N MET A 1 14.51 26.73 19.44
CA MET A 1 13.87 26.13 18.25
C MET A 1 13.08 24.93 18.78
N GLU A 2 11.76 25.01 18.80
CA GLU A 2 10.94 23.87 19.25
C GLU A 2 11.16 22.69 18.31
N SER A 3 11.45 21.52 18.90
CA SER A 3 11.52 20.25 18.18
C SER A 3 10.12 19.95 17.63
N LYS A 4 9.91 20.17 16.33
CA LYS A 4 8.67 19.73 15.66
C LYS A 4 8.60 18.21 15.76
N PHE A 5 7.63 17.70 16.52
CA PHE A 5 7.35 16.28 16.57
C PHE A 5 6.88 15.82 15.19
N LEU A 6 7.51 14.76 14.67
CA LEU A 6 7.07 14.12 13.43
C LEU A 6 5.63 13.60 13.63
N MET A 7 4.75 13.86 12.67
CA MET A 7 3.38 13.35 12.64
C MET A 7 3.25 12.24 11.57
N LEU A 8 2.23 11.39 11.68
CA LEU A 8 1.99 10.32 10.70
C LEU A 8 1.80 10.87 9.27
N GLY A 9 1.13 12.02 9.14
CA GLY A 9 0.93 12.71 7.86
C GLY A 9 2.20 13.30 7.25
N ASP A 10 3.30 13.38 8.01
CA ASP A 10 4.61 13.77 7.48
C ASP A 10 5.32 12.59 6.79
N LEU A 11 4.85 11.35 6.99
CA LEU A 11 5.38 10.18 6.30
C LEU A 11 4.82 10.09 4.89
N ASN A 12 5.64 10.44 3.91
CA ASN A 12 5.27 10.33 2.49
C ASN A 12 4.76 8.92 2.11
N SER A 13 5.39 7.86 2.65
CA SER A 13 4.94 6.48 2.42
C SER A 13 3.52 6.21 2.93
N TYR A 14 3.13 6.81 4.06
CA TYR A 14 1.77 6.73 4.57
C TYR A 14 0.80 7.48 3.65
N CYS A 15 1.08 8.73 3.31
CA CYS A 15 0.19 9.55 2.48
C CYS A 15 -0.05 8.94 1.10
N ILE A 16 1.01 8.45 0.43
CA ILE A 16 0.88 7.80 -0.87
C ILE A 16 0.07 6.50 -0.75
N SER A 17 0.40 5.63 0.22
CA SER A 17 -0.28 4.33 0.35
C SER A 17 -1.73 4.47 0.78
N PHE A 18 -2.05 5.47 1.61
CA PHE A 18 -3.42 5.81 1.99
C PHE A 18 -4.22 6.39 0.80
N GLY A 19 -3.62 7.24 -0.02
CA GLY A 19 -4.26 7.72 -1.24
C GLY A 19 -4.53 6.56 -2.22
N LEU A 20 -3.54 5.70 -2.42
CA LEU A 20 -3.64 4.55 -3.30
C LEU A 20 -4.70 3.53 -2.83
N SER A 21 -4.81 3.29 -1.52
CA SER A 21 -5.81 2.36 -0.98
C SER A 21 -7.24 2.79 -1.30
N ASN A 22 -7.54 4.08 -1.14
CA ASN A 22 -8.85 4.65 -1.49
C ASN A 22 -9.11 4.59 -3.00
N TYR A 23 -8.10 4.83 -3.83
CA TYR A 23 -8.21 4.66 -5.28
C TYR A 23 -8.58 3.21 -5.64
N VAL A 24 -7.84 2.23 -5.11
CA VAL A 24 -8.07 0.80 -5.39
C VAL A 24 -9.44 0.35 -4.87
N TRP A 25 -9.87 0.82 -3.69
CA TRP A 25 -11.23 0.59 -3.19
C TRP A 25 -12.29 1.08 -4.19
N GLY A 26 -12.16 2.33 -4.65
CA GLY A 26 -13.08 2.92 -5.63
C GLY A 26 -13.14 2.18 -6.95
N VAL A 27 -12.04 1.55 -7.38
CA VAL A 27 -12.02 0.67 -8.56
C VAL A 27 -12.75 -0.64 -8.27
N VAL A 28 -12.38 -1.34 -7.19
CA VAL A 28 -12.84 -2.70 -6.88
C VAL A 28 -14.32 -2.74 -6.48
N VAL A 29 -14.85 -1.70 -5.84
CA VAL A 29 -16.26 -1.66 -5.42
C VAL A 29 -17.22 -1.75 -6.61
N ASN A 30 -16.77 -1.37 -7.81
CA ASN A 30 -17.54 -1.41 -9.05
C ASN A 30 -17.44 -2.75 -9.81
N TRP A 31 -16.63 -3.71 -9.34
CA TRP A 31 -16.52 -5.01 -9.97
C TRP A 31 -17.74 -5.90 -9.71
N ASP A 32 -17.95 -6.88 -10.59
CA ASP A 32 -18.92 -7.95 -10.41
C ASP A 32 -18.62 -8.77 -9.14
N ASN A 33 -19.62 -9.51 -8.66
CA ASN A 33 -19.51 -10.24 -7.40
C ASN A 33 -18.36 -11.26 -7.40
N PHE A 34 -18.14 -12.01 -8.48
CA PHE A 34 -17.10 -13.03 -8.53
C PHE A 34 -15.71 -12.40 -8.48
N SER A 35 -15.47 -11.38 -9.30
CA SER A 35 -14.20 -10.64 -9.31
C SER A 35 -13.94 -9.97 -7.97
N LYS A 36 -14.97 -9.41 -7.33
CA LYS A 36 -14.89 -8.73 -6.03
C LYS A 36 -14.53 -9.69 -4.89
N ILE A 37 -15.18 -10.85 -4.78
CA ILE A 37 -14.91 -11.80 -3.68
C ILE A 37 -13.57 -12.54 -3.84
N THR A 38 -13.05 -12.64 -5.07
CA THR A 38 -11.78 -13.34 -5.37
C THR A 38 -10.60 -12.38 -5.41
N VAL A 39 -10.43 -11.64 -6.52
CA VAL A 39 -9.31 -10.72 -6.74
C VAL A 39 -9.49 -9.46 -5.92
N GLY A 40 -10.68 -8.86 -5.97
CA GLY A 40 -10.94 -7.55 -5.39
C GLY A 40 -10.67 -7.51 -3.89
N LYS A 41 -11.17 -8.49 -3.15
CA LYS A 41 -10.99 -8.60 -1.71
C LYS A 41 -9.51 -8.72 -1.32
N GLN A 42 -8.73 -9.53 -2.05
CA GLN A 42 -7.31 -9.68 -1.76
C GLN A 42 -6.53 -8.43 -2.17
N PHE A 43 -6.89 -7.82 -3.30
CA PHE A 43 -6.25 -6.62 -3.80
C PHE A 43 -6.41 -5.46 -2.82
N VAL A 44 -7.65 -5.15 -2.43
CA VAL A 44 -7.95 -4.11 -1.42
C VAL A 44 -7.18 -4.38 -0.13
N ARG A 45 -7.26 -5.60 0.42
CA ARG A 45 -6.56 -5.94 1.67
C ARG A 45 -5.05 -5.74 1.58
N SER A 46 -4.44 -6.13 0.47
CA SER A 46 -3.00 -5.97 0.28
C SER A 46 -2.60 -4.49 0.24
N VAL A 47 -3.38 -3.63 -0.44
CA VAL A 47 -3.06 -2.20 -0.57
C VAL A 47 -3.33 -1.46 0.73
N ASP A 48 -4.47 -1.73 1.39
CA ASP A 48 -4.82 -1.17 2.70
C ASP A 48 -3.74 -1.45 3.75
N SER A 49 -3.22 -2.69 3.73
CA SER A 49 -2.18 -3.16 4.64
C SER A 49 -0.89 -2.31 4.60
N ILE A 50 -0.56 -1.69 3.46
CA ILE A 50 0.65 -0.87 3.32
C ILE A 50 0.57 0.35 4.25
N SER A 51 -0.53 1.09 4.19
CA SER A 51 -0.73 2.29 5.02
C SER A 51 -0.99 1.91 6.49
N ALA A 52 -1.73 0.83 6.74
CA ALA A 52 -2.01 0.32 8.08
C ALA A 52 -0.72 -0.08 8.82
N ASN A 53 0.16 -0.88 8.19
CA ASN A 53 1.44 -1.25 8.79
C ASN A 53 2.38 -0.04 8.95
N THR A 54 2.31 0.94 8.04
CA THR A 54 3.11 2.17 8.18
C THR A 54 2.66 2.97 9.41
N ALA A 55 1.35 3.14 9.60
CA ALA A 55 0.77 3.80 10.75
C ALA A 55 1.07 3.06 12.06
N GLU A 56 0.91 1.74 12.06
CA GLU A 56 1.19 0.92 13.24
C GLU A 56 2.68 0.96 13.61
N GLY A 57 3.57 0.85 12.63
CA GLY A 57 5.01 0.99 12.82
C GLY A 57 5.39 2.36 13.37
N PHE A 58 4.79 3.43 12.85
CA PHE A 58 5.01 4.80 13.31
C PHE A 58 4.71 4.97 14.80
N GLY A 59 3.60 4.37 15.27
CA GLY A 59 3.17 4.37 16.68
C GLY A 59 4.01 3.50 17.62
N ARG A 60 4.96 2.70 17.13
CA ARG A 60 5.83 1.89 18.00
C ARG A 60 6.95 2.74 18.63
N TYR A 61 7.16 2.53 19.93
CA TYR A 61 8.23 3.18 20.71
C TYR A 61 9.62 2.71 20.30
N ASN A 62 9.80 1.40 20.10
CA ASN A 62 11.12 0.80 19.86
C ASN A 62 11.49 0.76 18.36
N LYS A 63 12.74 1.13 18.02
CA LYS A 63 13.25 1.12 16.62
C LYS A 63 13.10 -0.26 15.96
N LYS A 64 13.39 -1.35 16.67
CA LYS A 64 13.31 -2.72 16.14
C LYS A 64 11.87 -3.11 15.75
N ASP A 65 10.89 -2.76 16.59
CA ASP A 65 9.48 -3.06 16.31
C ASP A 65 8.95 -2.22 15.14
N LYS A 66 9.31 -0.93 15.10
CA LYS A 66 9.00 -0.04 13.96
C LYS A 66 9.48 -0.63 12.63
N ILE A 67 10.73 -1.10 12.58
CA ILE A 67 11.30 -1.74 11.37
C ILE A 67 10.53 -3.01 10.99
N LYS A 68 10.06 -3.80 11.96
CA LYS A 68 9.26 -5.02 11.68
C LYS A 68 7.98 -4.68 10.94
N PHE A 69 7.24 -3.67 11.37
CA PHE A 69 6.04 -3.20 10.67
C PHE A 69 6.32 -2.63 9.28
N TYR A 70 7.42 -1.88 9.13
CA TYR A 70 7.81 -1.38 7.82
C TYR A 70 8.19 -2.50 6.84
N ARG A 71 8.74 -3.62 7.34
CA ARG A 71 8.95 -4.83 6.53
C ARG A 71 7.64 -5.49 6.11
N TYR A 72 6.62 -5.50 6.97
CA TYR A 72 5.28 -5.99 6.60
C TYR A 72 4.64 -5.11 5.51
N SER A 73 4.73 -3.79 5.65
CA SER A 73 4.31 -2.85 4.61
C SER A 73 5.00 -3.15 3.27
N PHE A 74 6.31 -3.39 3.26
CA PHE A 74 7.04 -3.79 2.05
C PHE A 74 6.58 -5.14 1.47
N GLY A 75 6.28 -6.13 2.32
CA GLY A 75 5.67 -7.39 1.89
C GLY A 75 4.35 -7.16 1.17
N SER A 76 3.50 -6.30 1.73
CA SER A 76 2.22 -5.93 1.12
C SER A 76 2.38 -5.18 -0.20
N VAL A 77 3.41 -4.34 -0.39
CA VAL A 77 3.71 -3.73 -1.70
C VAL A 77 3.92 -4.78 -2.78
N LYS A 78 4.68 -5.85 -2.49
CA LYS A 78 4.92 -6.94 -3.45
C LYS A 78 3.64 -7.71 -3.78
N GLU A 79 2.83 -7.97 -2.76
CA GLU A 79 1.53 -8.61 -2.95
C GLU A 79 0.58 -7.73 -3.78
N SER A 80 0.53 -6.42 -3.52
CA SER A 80 -0.28 -5.47 -4.29
C SER A 80 0.15 -5.37 -5.76
N LEU A 81 1.45 -5.45 -6.06
CA LEU A 81 1.94 -5.49 -7.44
C LEU A 81 1.43 -6.74 -8.18
N ASP A 82 1.44 -7.90 -7.52
CA ASP A 82 0.90 -9.15 -8.08
C ASP A 82 -0.61 -9.06 -8.31
N TRP A 83 -1.37 -8.50 -7.36
CA TRP A 83 -2.81 -8.28 -7.53
C TRP A 83 -3.13 -7.26 -8.62
N ASN A 84 -2.35 -6.19 -8.76
CA ASN A 84 -2.48 -5.24 -9.86
C ASN A 84 -2.27 -5.93 -11.22
N GLN A 85 -1.25 -6.79 -11.32
CA GLN A 85 -0.99 -7.55 -12.54
C GLN A 85 -2.12 -8.53 -12.86
N LYS A 86 -2.64 -9.26 -11.86
CA LYS A 86 -3.79 -10.16 -12.04
C LYS A 86 -5.04 -9.41 -12.47
N ALA A 87 -5.33 -8.25 -11.87
CA ALA A 87 -6.47 -7.43 -12.24
C ALA A 87 -6.36 -6.97 -13.70
N PHE A 88 -5.17 -6.55 -14.14
CA PHE A 88 -4.94 -6.15 -15.52
C PHE A 88 -5.04 -7.33 -16.50
N SER A 89 -4.36 -8.45 -16.23
CA SER A 89 -4.41 -9.65 -17.06
C SER A 89 -5.81 -10.27 -17.18
N ARG A 90 -6.71 -9.97 -16.23
CA ARG A 90 -8.11 -10.43 -16.23
C ARG A 90 -9.08 -9.36 -16.76
N ASN A 91 -8.57 -8.26 -17.32
CA ASN A 91 -9.35 -7.14 -17.85
C ASN A 91 -10.29 -6.48 -16.81
N LEU A 92 -9.94 -6.53 -15.52
CA LEU A 92 -10.71 -5.88 -14.44
C LEU A 92 -10.34 -4.40 -14.28
N ILE A 93 -9.19 -4.00 -14.82
CA ILE A 93 -8.72 -2.63 -14.89
C ILE A 93 -8.11 -2.35 -16.26
N ASN A 94 -8.18 -1.10 -16.70
CA ASN A 94 -7.54 -0.66 -17.93
C ASN A 94 -6.05 -0.35 -17.70
N LYS A 95 -5.33 -0.09 -18.80
CA LYS A 95 -3.89 0.20 -18.78
C LYS A 95 -3.56 1.44 -17.94
N GLN A 96 -4.44 2.45 -17.94
CA GLN A 96 -4.26 3.69 -17.19
C GLN A 96 -4.27 3.42 -15.68
N ALA A 97 -5.28 2.69 -15.20
CA ALA A 97 -5.40 2.30 -13.79
C ALA A 97 -4.24 1.38 -13.37
N HIS A 98 -3.91 0.37 -14.18
CA HIS A 98 -2.77 -0.51 -13.93
C HIS A 98 -1.46 0.26 -13.79
N SER A 99 -1.21 1.20 -14.72
CA SER A 99 -0.02 2.05 -14.70
C SER A 99 -0.02 2.95 -13.48
N HIS A 100 -1.12 3.64 -13.17
CA HIS A 100 -1.20 4.51 -12.01
C HIS A 100 -0.88 3.76 -10.71
N ILE A 101 -1.52 2.61 -10.49
CA ILE A 101 -1.29 1.77 -9.30
C ILE A 101 0.18 1.32 -9.23
N TYR A 102 0.74 0.86 -10.35
CA TYR A 102 2.15 0.45 -10.41
C TYR A 102 3.09 1.59 -9.99
N HIS A 103 2.89 2.80 -10.53
CA HIS A 103 3.76 3.94 -10.24
C HIS A 103 3.65 4.39 -8.78
N GLU A 104 2.45 4.38 -8.19
CA GLU A 104 2.31 4.69 -6.76
C GLU A 104 2.98 3.62 -5.87
N LEU A 105 2.90 2.34 -6.24
CA LEU A 105 3.60 1.26 -5.54
C LEU A 105 5.12 1.34 -5.69
N ASP A 106 5.65 1.76 -6.85
CA ASP A 106 7.10 1.89 -7.08
C ASP A 106 7.74 3.07 -6.32
N LYS A 107 6.94 4.09 -5.95
CA LYS A 107 7.39 5.16 -5.05
C LYS A 107 7.66 4.68 -3.62
N MET A 108 7.15 3.50 -3.24
CA MET A 108 7.31 2.98 -1.89
C MET A 108 8.79 2.69 -1.59
N PRO A 109 9.23 2.88 -0.33
CA PRO A 109 10.64 2.69 -0.01
C PRO A 109 11.06 1.23 -0.25
N LYS A 110 12.17 1.07 -0.98
CA LYS A 110 12.77 -0.25 -1.22
C LYS A 110 13.38 -0.79 0.07
N ARG A 111 13.43 -2.13 0.19
CA ARG A 111 13.90 -2.88 1.37
C ARG A 111 15.15 -2.29 2.02
N ASP A 112 16.10 -1.82 1.21
CA ASP A 112 17.42 -1.36 1.68
C ASP A 112 17.38 -0.03 2.45
N LYS A 113 16.33 0.79 2.25
CA LYS A 113 16.17 2.06 2.98
C LYS A 113 15.69 1.90 4.42
N PHE A 114 15.21 0.71 4.81
CA PHE A 114 14.75 0.43 6.18
C PHE A 114 15.82 -0.21 7.07
N ILE A 115 17.01 -0.47 6.52
CA ILE A 115 18.05 -1.28 7.17
C ILE A 115 19.18 -0.41 7.77
N ASN A 116 19.29 0.86 7.39
CA ASN A 116 20.29 1.80 7.92
C ASN A 116 19.67 2.79 8.90
#